data_AF-H1HIT6-F1
#
_entry.id   AF-H1HIT6-F1
#
_cell.length_a   1.000
_cell.length_b   1.000
_cell.length_c   1.000
_cell.angle_alpha   90.00
_cell.angle_beta   90.00
_cell.angle_gamma   90.00
#
_symmetry.space_group_name_H-M   'P 1'
#
loop_
_entity.id
_entity.type
_entity.pdbx_description
1 polymer ?
#
loop_
_entity_poly.entity_id
_entity_poly.type
_entity_poly.pdbx_seq_one_letter_code
_entity_poly.pdbx_strand_id
1 'polypeptide(L)'
;MNFVLTAVCVLGAIALVAAIVLYVVSKKFAVEEDPRIGEVTALLPGANCGGCGFAGCSGMAGALVCGADKGSIEGLVCPVGGEEVMKQVADALGITVAIAEAMVAVVRCNGSCAHRPRIAAYDGLHTCAAMHATGAGETSCGFGCLGCGDCVEACLFDAIHINEETGLPEVDEDKCTSCGACVKACPRHIIELRKKGPKGRRVYVQCVNMDKGAVAKKACEVACIGCGKCEKVCKFEAITIENNLSYIDYNKCRLCTKCVDECPTGAILKINFPLKKMVNTEVVAQESEVKA
;
A
#
# COMPACT_ATOMS: atom_id res chain seq x y z
N MET A 1 57.12 -45.05 1.54
CA MET A 1 56.26 -44.00 2.14
C MET A 1 54.81 -44.39 1.89
N ASN A 2 54.00 -44.62 2.93
CA ASN A 2 52.62 -45.08 2.79
C ASN A 2 51.78 -43.99 2.10
N PHE A 3 51.20 -44.30 0.95
CA PHE A 3 50.38 -43.38 0.14
C PHE A 3 49.27 -42.70 0.95
N VAL A 4 48.69 -43.44 1.89
CA VAL A 4 47.68 -42.95 2.85
C VAL A 4 48.24 -41.84 3.74
N LEU A 5 49.47 -41.99 4.24
CA LEU A 5 50.12 -40.99 5.09
C LEU A 5 50.39 -39.70 4.30
N THR A 6 50.86 -39.83 3.06
CA THR A 6 51.12 -38.69 2.18
C THR A 6 49.84 -37.92 1.87
N ALA A 7 48.74 -38.61 1.58
CA ALA A 7 47.44 -37.98 1.31
C ALA A 7 46.90 -37.21 2.51
N VAL A 8 47.01 -37.78 3.72
CA VAL A 8 46.59 -37.12 4.97
C VAL A 8 47.41 -35.86 5.24
N CYS A 9 48.73 -35.93 5.06
CA CYS A 9 49.61 -34.76 5.24
C CYS A 9 49.31 -33.64 4.24
N VAL A 10 49.06 -33.98 2.97
CA VAL A 10 48.75 -32.98 1.93
C VAL A 10 47.41 -32.30 2.19
N LEU A 11 46.35 -33.07 2.49
CA LEU A 11 45.03 -32.51 2.80
C LEU A 11 45.06 -31.67 4.09
N GLY A 12 45.77 -32.13 5.12
CA GLY A 12 45.95 -31.39 6.37
C GLY A 12 46.70 -30.07 6.16
N ALA A 13 47.73 -30.06 5.33
CA ALA A 13 48.47 -28.85 5.00
C ALA A 13 47.61 -27.83 4.23
N ILE A 14 46.84 -28.29 3.24
CA ILE A 14 45.91 -27.42 2.49
C ILE A 14 44.84 -26.84 3.42
N ALA A 15 44.27 -27.65 4.31
CA ALA A 15 43.27 -27.19 5.29
C ALA A 15 43.85 -26.14 6.26
N LEU A 16 45.08 -26.36 6.76
CA LEU A 16 45.77 -25.42 7.64
C LEU A 16 46.01 -24.09 6.93
N VAL A 17 46.52 -24.13 5.69
CA VAL A 17 46.79 -22.93 4.88
C VAL A 17 45.49 -22.17 4.61
N ALA A 18 44.43 -22.86 4.20
CA ALA A 18 43.12 -22.24 3.96
C ALA A 18 42.54 -21.60 5.23
N ALA A 19 42.66 -22.26 6.38
CA ALA A 19 42.21 -21.74 7.67
C ALA A 19 42.97 -20.47 8.08
N ILE A 20 44.31 -20.45 7.92
CA ILE A 20 45.13 -19.28 8.21
C ILE A 20 44.74 -18.12 7.28
N VAL A 21 44.57 -18.39 5.98
CA VAL A 21 44.16 -17.36 5.01
C VAL A 21 42.79 -16.79 5.37
N LEU A 22 41.79 -17.64 5.66
CA LEU A 22 40.46 -17.19 6.06
C LEU A 22 40.48 -16.38 7.36
N TYR A 23 41.29 -16.77 8.35
CA TYR A 23 41.44 -16.02 9.60
C TYR A 23 42.05 -14.63 9.36
N VAL A 24 43.13 -14.55 8.56
CA VAL A 24 43.78 -13.28 8.22
C VAL A 24 42.85 -12.38 7.44
N VAL A 25 42.11 -12.91 6.46
CA VAL A 25 41.12 -12.17 5.69
C VAL A 25 39.99 -11.69 6.63
N SER A 26 39.43 -12.56 7.47
CA SER A 26 38.37 -12.21 8.41
C SER A 26 38.79 -11.08 9.37
N LYS A 27 40.02 -11.11 9.89
CA LYS A 27 40.52 -10.04 10.77
C LYS A 27 40.85 -8.76 10.03
N LYS A 28 41.43 -8.85 8.83
CA LYS A 28 41.82 -7.67 8.03
C LYS A 28 40.63 -6.91 7.47
N PHE A 29 39.54 -7.62 7.16
CA PHE A 29 38.31 -7.06 6.62
C PHE A 29 37.17 -7.03 7.65
N ALA A 30 37.48 -7.18 8.94
CA ALA A 30 36.51 -6.98 10.00
C ALA A 30 36.06 -5.51 9.98
N VAL A 31 34.79 -5.30 9.66
CA VAL A 31 34.15 -3.98 9.73
C VAL A 31 33.61 -3.83 11.15
N GLU A 32 34.10 -2.84 11.88
CA GLU A 32 33.53 -2.46 13.18
C GLU A 32 32.13 -1.87 12.91
N GLU A 33 31.10 -2.60 13.33
CA GLU A 33 29.73 -2.12 13.26
C GLU A 33 29.49 -1.15 14.43
N ASP A 34 28.92 0.02 14.12
CA ASP A 34 28.54 0.99 15.14
C ASP A 34 27.50 0.34 16.09
N PRO A 35 27.77 0.27 17.40
CA PRO A 35 26.88 -0.39 18.36
C PRO A 35 25.46 0.21 18.37
N ARG A 36 25.31 1.50 17.99
CA ARG A 36 24.01 2.15 17.85
C ARG A 36 23.13 1.49 16.79
N ILE A 37 23.71 0.85 15.78
CA ILE A 37 22.94 0.12 14.76
C ILE A 37 22.21 -1.05 15.41
N GLY A 38 22.86 -1.78 16.32
CA GLY A 38 22.24 -2.86 17.07
C GLY A 38 21.09 -2.37 17.96
N GLU A 39 21.31 -1.26 18.67
CA GLU A 39 20.30 -0.62 19.53
C GLU A 39 19.07 -0.16 18.72
N VAL A 40 19.29 0.58 17.63
CA VAL A 40 18.21 1.03 16.74
C VAL A 40 17.50 -0.15 16.09
N THR A 41 18.23 -1.19 15.68
CA THR A 41 17.62 -2.41 15.10
C THR A 41 16.69 -3.10 16.09
N ALA A 42 17.04 -3.13 17.37
CA ALA A 42 16.21 -3.70 18.43
C ALA A 42 14.94 -2.89 18.71
N LEU A 43 14.96 -1.57 18.47
CA LEU A 43 13.78 -0.70 18.55
C LEU A 43 12.85 -0.85 17.34
N LEU A 44 13.41 -1.21 16.17
CA LEU A 44 12.60 -1.41 14.96
C LEU A 44 11.73 -2.67 15.06
N PRO A 45 10.59 -2.74 14.34
CA PRO A 45 9.64 -3.86 14.45
C PRO A 45 10.13 -5.24 13.98
N GLY A 46 11.36 -5.35 13.45
CA GLY A 46 11.91 -6.61 12.94
C GLY A 46 11.23 -7.20 11.70
N ALA A 47 10.24 -6.51 11.11
CA ALA A 47 9.39 -7.06 10.05
C ALA A 47 10.10 -7.29 8.70
N ASN A 48 11.25 -6.65 8.46
CA ASN A 48 12.04 -6.78 7.21
C ASN A 48 11.23 -6.63 5.90
N CYS A 49 10.14 -5.87 5.92
CA CYS A 49 9.18 -5.77 4.82
C CYS A 49 9.63 -4.89 3.63
N GLY A 50 10.74 -4.16 3.76
CA GLY A 50 11.25 -3.24 2.74
C GLY A 50 10.42 -1.97 2.51
N GLY A 51 9.39 -1.70 3.31
CA GLY A 51 8.50 -0.54 3.12
C GLY A 51 9.18 0.83 3.27
N CYS A 52 10.31 0.89 3.97
CA CYS A 52 11.15 2.09 4.08
C CYS A 52 12.18 2.23 2.94
N GLY A 53 12.21 1.30 1.98
CA GLY A 53 13.16 1.30 0.86
C GLY A 53 14.49 0.59 1.12
N PHE A 54 14.71 0.09 2.35
CA PHE A 54 15.90 -0.68 2.73
C PHE A 54 15.65 -2.19 2.70
N ALA A 55 16.69 -3.00 2.47
CA ALA A 55 16.58 -4.46 2.38
C ALA A 55 16.11 -5.15 3.68
N GLY A 56 16.18 -4.46 4.83
CA GLY A 56 15.76 -4.98 6.12
C GLY A 56 15.87 -3.93 7.23
N CYS A 57 15.48 -4.30 8.45
CA CYS A 57 15.52 -3.42 9.62
C CYS A 57 16.95 -2.98 9.97
N SER A 58 17.95 -3.86 9.82
CA SER A 58 19.36 -3.49 10.02
C SER A 58 19.84 -2.44 9.02
N GLY A 59 19.44 -2.55 7.75
CA GLY A 59 19.75 -1.56 6.72
C GLY A 59 19.13 -0.19 7.01
N MET A 60 17.88 -0.18 7.49
CA MET A 60 17.21 1.03 7.95
C MET A 60 17.89 1.61 9.19
N ALA A 61 18.27 0.79 10.17
CA ALA A 61 18.98 1.22 11.37
C ALA A 61 20.32 1.89 11.04
N GLY A 62 21.11 1.30 10.13
CA GLY A 62 22.34 1.91 9.64
C GLY A 62 22.10 3.27 8.96
N ALA A 63 21.04 3.40 8.18
CA ALA A 63 20.67 4.68 7.56
C ALA A 63 20.25 5.73 8.59
N LEU A 64 19.49 5.34 9.62
CA LEU A 64 19.07 6.21 10.71
C LEU A 64 20.25 6.73 11.53
N VAL A 65 21.19 5.85 11.90
CA VAL A 65 22.42 6.25 12.60
C VAL A 65 23.24 7.20 11.73
N CYS A 66 23.44 6.89 10.44
CA CYS A 66 24.16 7.77 9.52
C CYS A 66 23.46 9.12 9.31
N GLY A 67 22.13 9.15 9.28
CA GLY A 67 21.34 10.38 9.19
C GLY A 67 21.45 11.23 10.46
N ALA A 68 21.40 10.59 11.62
CA ALA A 68 21.59 11.24 12.92
C ALA A 68 22.96 11.91 13.00
N ASP A 69 24.03 11.25 12.54
CA ASP A 69 25.37 11.82 12.48
C ASP A 69 25.47 13.03 11.53
N LYS A 70 24.60 13.10 10.51
CA LYS A 70 24.46 14.25 9.61
C LYS A 70 23.52 15.33 10.16
N GLY A 71 22.96 15.13 11.35
CA GLY A 71 22.09 16.08 12.04
C GLY A 71 20.61 16.01 11.65
N SER A 72 20.18 15.08 10.80
CA SER A 72 18.77 14.91 10.43
C SER A 72 18.46 13.51 9.89
N ILE A 73 17.35 12.92 10.35
CA ILE A 73 16.77 11.70 9.79
C ILE A 73 15.51 11.98 8.97
N GLU A 74 15.34 13.21 8.50
CA GLU A 74 14.22 13.59 7.65
C GLU A 74 14.16 12.71 6.40
N GLY A 75 12.97 12.17 6.11
CA GLY A 75 12.75 11.21 5.02
C GLY A 75 13.08 9.74 5.36
N LEU A 76 13.67 9.46 6.52
CA LEU A 76 13.90 8.09 7.02
C LEU A 76 12.82 7.73 8.02
N VAL A 77 11.74 7.12 7.54
CA VAL A 77 10.60 6.73 8.38
C VAL A 77 10.32 5.25 8.21
N CYS A 78 10.19 4.52 9.32
CA CYS A 78 9.69 3.16 9.31
C CYS A 78 8.16 3.20 9.26
N PRO A 79 7.50 2.83 8.14
CA PRO A 79 6.04 2.87 8.06
C PRO A 79 5.40 1.88 9.04
N VAL A 80 6.08 0.76 9.33
CA VAL A 80 5.58 -0.30 10.22
C VAL A 80 5.59 0.13 11.68
N GLY A 81 6.69 0.73 12.13
CA GLY A 81 6.84 1.18 13.51
C GLY A 81 6.03 2.44 13.82
N GLY A 82 5.64 3.18 12.79
CA GLY A 82 4.86 4.40 12.94
C GLY A 82 5.55 5.45 13.80
N GLU A 83 4.75 6.34 14.37
CA GLU A 83 5.25 7.47 15.17
C GLU A 83 5.94 7.00 16.46
N GLU A 84 5.37 6.01 17.16
CA GLU A 84 5.87 5.57 18.47
C GLU A 84 7.30 5.02 18.38
N VAL A 85 7.56 4.12 17.43
CA VAL A 85 8.90 3.55 17.23
C VAL A 85 9.86 4.63 16.75
N MET A 86 9.44 5.49 15.82
CA MET A 86 10.32 6.56 15.32
C MET A 86 10.69 7.56 16.41
N LYS A 87 9.80 7.81 17.38
CA LYS A 87 10.11 8.62 18.56
C LYS A 87 11.14 7.95 19.45
N GLN A 88 10.99 6.65 19.74
CA GLN A 88 11.99 5.91 20.51
C GLN A 88 13.37 5.91 19.84
N VAL A 89 13.40 5.74 18.52
CA VAL A 89 14.63 5.83 17.72
C VAL A 89 15.24 7.23 17.77
N ALA A 90 14.41 8.28 17.65
CA ALA A 90 14.85 9.66 17.73
C ALA A 90 15.46 9.99 19.10
N ASP A 91 14.81 9.55 20.17
CA ASP A 91 15.26 9.70 21.55
C ASP A 91 16.60 8.96 21.77
N ALA A 92 16.73 7.74 21.24
CA ALA A 92 17.98 6.96 21.30
C ALA A 92 19.14 7.62 20.53
N LEU A 93 18.83 8.31 19.42
CA LEU A 93 19.82 8.98 18.57
C LEU A 93 20.04 10.47 18.92
N GLY A 94 19.33 11.00 19.91
CA GLY A 94 19.47 12.39 20.38
C GLY A 94 19.01 13.45 19.37
N ILE A 95 18.05 13.12 18.50
CA ILE A 95 17.54 14.00 17.44
C ILE A 95 16.04 14.25 17.60
N THR A 96 15.57 15.39 17.10
CA THR A 96 14.13 15.72 17.08
C THR A 96 13.52 15.33 15.73
N VAL A 97 12.34 14.71 15.76
CA VAL A 97 11.64 14.24 14.54
C VAL A 97 10.30 14.94 14.41
N ALA A 98 10.02 15.42 13.20
CA ALA A 98 8.68 15.88 12.84
C ALA A 98 7.77 14.66 12.65
N ILE A 99 6.63 14.68 13.35
CA ILE A 99 5.66 13.58 13.34
C ILE A 99 5.11 13.38 11.92
N ALA A 100 5.35 12.19 11.35
CA ALA A 100 4.77 11.80 10.08
C ALA A 100 3.30 11.41 10.26
N GLU A 101 2.42 11.92 9.41
CA GLU A 101 0.98 11.61 9.47
C GLU A 101 0.72 10.14 9.14
N ALA A 102 -0.16 9.49 9.92
CA ALA A 102 -0.53 8.09 9.70
C ALA A 102 -1.11 7.86 8.30
N MET A 103 -0.55 6.89 7.58
CA MET A 103 -0.95 6.50 6.24
C MET A 103 -1.69 5.16 6.26
N VAL A 104 -2.42 4.86 5.21
CA VAL A 104 -3.13 3.59 5.02
C VAL A 104 -3.19 3.25 3.53
N ALA A 105 -3.13 1.96 3.19
CA ALA A 105 -3.36 1.51 1.83
C ALA A 105 -4.83 1.68 1.46
N VAL A 106 -5.09 2.19 0.26
CA VAL A 106 -6.44 2.30 -0.29
C VAL A 106 -6.49 1.69 -1.69
N VAL A 107 -7.62 1.07 -2.00
CA VAL A 107 -7.88 0.46 -3.31
C VAL A 107 -8.69 1.43 -4.16
N ARG A 108 -8.16 1.82 -5.32
CA ARG A 108 -8.79 2.74 -6.28
C ARG A 108 -9.58 2.00 -7.36
N CYS A 109 -10.37 1.02 -6.95
CA CYS A 109 -11.27 0.30 -7.82
C CYS A 109 -12.51 -0.13 -7.02
N ASN A 110 -13.67 0.39 -7.40
CA ASN A 110 -14.98 -0.04 -6.87
C ASN A 110 -15.79 -0.84 -7.91
N GLY A 111 -15.14 -1.34 -8.96
CA GLY A 111 -15.78 -2.12 -10.03
C GLY A 111 -16.03 -3.55 -9.59
N SER A 112 -16.97 -3.73 -8.65
CA SER A 112 -17.42 -5.03 -8.14
C SER A 112 -18.01 -5.90 -9.25
N CYS A 113 -18.22 -7.19 -8.98
CA CYS A 113 -18.86 -8.09 -9.95
C CYS A 113 -20.26 -7.63 -10.39
N ALA A 114 -20.97 -6.85 -9.56
CA ALA A 114 -22.25 -6.25 -9.91
C ALA A 114 -22.12 -5.11 -10.94
N HIS A 115 -21.12 -4.22 -10.76
CA HIS A 115 -20.94 -3.04 -11.61
C HIS A 115 -20.01 -3.27 -12.81
N ARG A 116 -19.21 -4.33 -12.76
CA ARG A 116 -18.22 -4.72 -13.76
C ARG A 116 -18.30 -6.24 -13.95
N PRO A 117 -19.26 -6.73 -14.75
CA PRO A 117 -19.44 -8.16 -14.94
C PRO A 117 -18.26 -8.80 -15.67
N ARG A 118 -18.05 -10.09 -15.41
CA ARG A 118 -17.09 -10.90 -16.16
C ARG A 118 -17.69 -11.27 -17.52
N ILE A 119 -16.89 -11.12 -18.57
CA ILE A 119 -17.27 -11.40 -19.96
C ILE A 119 -16.41 -12.50 -20.59
N ALA A 120 -15.36 -12.93 -19.88
CA ALA A 120 -14.47 -14.01 -20.27
C ALA A 120 -14.11 -14.81 -19.02
N ALA A 121 -13.69 -16.06 -19.22
CA ALA A 121 -13.09 -16.89 -18.18
C ALA A 121 -11.59 -16.99 -18.46
N TYR A 122 -10.77 -16.73 -17.44
CA TYR A 122 -9.34 -16.93 -17.51
C TYR A 122 -9.00 -18.34 -17.05
N ASP A 123 -8.33 -19.11 -17.90
CA ASP A 123 -7.84 -20.45 -17.59
C ASP A 123 -6.30 -20.44 -17.63
N GLY A 124 -5.69 -20.38 -16.46
CA GLY A 124 -4.24 -20.22 -16.31
C GLY A 124 -3.80 -20.05 -14.87
N LEU A 125 -2.59 -19.53 -14.67
CA LEU A 125 -2.07 -19.27 -13.33
C LEU A 125 -2.84 -18.10 -12.69
N HIS A 126 -3.58 -18.38 -11.61
CA HIS A 126 -4.40 -17.38 -10.92
C HIS A 126 -3.58 -16.43 -10.03
N THR A 127 -2.72 -15.63 -10.67
CA THR A 127 -2.07 -14.46 -10.07
C THR A 127 -2.40 -13.22 -10.89
N CYS A 128 -2.43 -12.06 -10.24
CA CYS A 128 -2.66 -10.79 -10.91
C CYS A 128 -1.56 -10.54 -11.93
N ALA A 129 -0.30 -10.88 -11.61
CA ALA A 129 0.82 -10.76 -12.53
C ALA A 129 0.62 -11.57 -13.83
N ALA A 130 0.24 -12.85 -13.71
CA ALA A 130 0.02 -13.71 -14.87
C ALA A 130 -1.20 -13.26 -15.70
N MET A 131 -2.33 -12.98 -15.03
CA MET A 131 -3.53 -12.53 -15.72
C MET A 131 -3.33 -11.15 -16.39
N HIS A 132 -2.62 -10.23 -15.73
CA HIS A 132 -2.26 -8.92 -16.31
C HIS A 132 -1.43 -9.05 -17.59
N ALA A 133 -0.48 -9.99 -17.62
CA ALA A 133 0.37 -10.22 -18.79
C ALA A 133 -0.41 -10.72 -20.01
N THR A 134 -1.56 -11.38 -19.80
CA THR A 134 -2.40 -11.91 -20.89
C THR A 134 -3.41 -10.91 -21.46
N GLY A 135 -3.67 -9.78 -20.81
CA GLY A 135 -4.62 -8.78 -21.31
C GLY A 135 -5.46 -8.13 -20.21
N ALA A 136 -6.75 -7.90 -20.47
CA ALA A 136 -7.68 -7.21 -19.55
C ALA A 136 -8.18 -8.07 -18.38
N GLY A 137 -7.85 -9.36 -18.36
CA GLY A 137 -8.43 -10.35 -17.46
C GLY A 137 -9.85 -10.73 -17.87
N GLU A 138 -10.69 -11.04 -16.89
CA GLU A 138 -12.04 -11.59 -17.11
C GLU A 138 -13.11 -10.54 -17.41
N THR A 139 -12.78 -9.24 -17.34
CA THR A 139 -13.73 -8.14 -17.51
C THR A 139 -13.39 -7.28 -18.73
N SER A 140 -14.34 -6.49 -19.22
CA SER A 140 -14.08 -5.48 -20.25
C SER A 140 -13.21 -4.30 -19.80
N CYS A 141 -12.91 -4.17 -18.50
CA CYS A 141 -12.07 -3.09 -17.99
C CYS A 141 -10.61 -3.55 -17.90
N GLY A 142 -9.75 -2.99 -18.75
CA GLY A 142 -8.30 -3.26 -18.74
C GLY A 142 -7.52 -2.59 -17.60
N PHE A 143 -8.17 -1.93 -16.64
CA PHE A 143 -7.48 -1.17 -15.58
C PHE A 143 -7.84 -1.64 -14.17
N GLY A 144 -9.03 -2.20 -13.99
CA GLY A 144 -9.56 -2.55 -12.68
C GLY A 144 -8.84 -3.72 -12.01
N CYS A 145 -9.26 -4.02 -10.78
CA CYS A 145 -8.78 -5.18 -10.05
C CYS A 145 -9.02 -6.48 -10.84
N LEU A 146 -8.08 -7.43 -10.75
CA LEU A 146 -8.22 -8.74 -11.37
C LEU A 146 -8.82 -9.79 -10.41
N GLY A 147 -8.83 -9.50 -9.11
CA GLY A 147 -9.41 -10.37 -8.08
C GLY A 147 -8.54 -11.57 -7.69
N CYS A 148 -7.30 -11.71 -8.18
CA CYS A 148 -6.47 -12.89 -7.90
C CYS A 148 -5.77 -12.88 -6.54
N GLY A 149 -5.66 -11.73 -5.87
CA GLY A 149 -5.16 -11.69 -4.49
C GLY A 149 -3.65 -11.49 -4.29
N ASP A 150 -2.85 -11.12 -5.31
CA ASP A 150 -1.39 -10.86 -5.11
C ASP A 150 -1.09 -9.84 -4.01
N CYS A 151 -2.01 -8.88 -3.80
CA CYS A 151 -1.93 -7.91 -2.72
C CYS A 151 -2.15 -8.52 -1.31
N VAL A 152 -2.94 -9.60 -1.21
CA VAL A 152 -3.17 -10.39 0.00
C VAL A 152 -1.91 -11.18 0.33
N GLU A 153 -1.36 -11.91 -0.64
CA GLU A 153 -0.11 -12.66 -0.49
C GLU A 153 1.08 -11.76 -0.09
N ALA A 154 1.10 -10.53 -0.60
CA ALA A 154 2.15 -9.56 -0.26
C ALA A 154 2.01 -8.97 1.16
N CYS A 155 0.88 -9.14 1.83
CA CYS A 155 0.61 -8.52 3.11
C CYS A 155 1.05 -9.41 4.28
N LEU A 156 2.17 -9.07 4.91
CA LEU A 156 2.68 -9.78 6.11
C LEU A 156 1.89 -9.47 7.40
N PHE A 157 0.92 -8.56 7.32
CA PHE A 157 0.16 -8.05 8.48
C PHE A 157 -1.31 -8.46 8.45
N ASP A 158 -1.71 -9.30 7.48
CA ASP A 158 -3.09 -9.77 7.35
C ASP A 158 -4.12 -8.61 7.29
N ALA A 159 -3.71 -7.52 6.62
CA ALA A 159 -4.47 -6.27 6.58
C ALA A 159 -5.30 -6.10 5.31
N ILE A 160 -5.29 -7.07 4.39
CA ILE A 160 -6.01 -6.99 3.13
C ILE A 160 -6.59 -8.35 2.76
N HIS A 161 -7.86 -8.39 2.39
CA HIS A 161 -8.58 -9.61 2.03
C HIS A 161 -9.41 -9.38 0.77
N ILE A 162 -9.60 -10.41 -0.06
CA ILE A 162 -10.57 -10.33 -1.15
C ILE A 162 -11.96 -10.58 -0.58
N ASN A 163 -12.85 -9.61 -0.72
CA ASN A 163 -14.26 -9.81 -0.41
C ASN A 163 -14.90 -10.70 -1.49
N GLU A 164 -15.50 -11.81 -1.07
CA GLU A 164 -16.07 -12.81 -1.98
C GLU A 164 -17.31 -12.30 -2.75
N GLU A 165 -18.08 -11.38 -2.15
CA GLU A 165 -19.26 -10.80 -2.78
C GLU A 165 -18.88 -9.75 -3.84
N THR A 166 -17.92 -8.88 -3.52
CA THR A 166 -17.53 -7.79 -4.42
C THR A 166 -16.46 -8.21 -5.42
N GLY A 167 -15.65 -9.22 -5.09
CA GLY A 167 -14.46 -9.65 -5.84
C GLY A 167 -13.32 -8.64 -5.76
N LEU A 168 -13.34 -7.72 -4.78
CA LEU A 168 -12.38 -6.64 -4.62
C LEU A 168 -11.59 -6.78 -3.31
N PRO A 169 -10.33 -6.29 -3.27
CA PRO A 169 -9.58 -6.23 -2.03
C PRO A 169 -10.14 -5.17 -1.09
N GLU A 170 -10.33 -5.54 0.17
CA GLU A 170 -10.70 -4.68 1.28
C GLU A 170 -9.55 -4.60 2.26
N VAL A 171 -9.24 -3.38 2.73
CA VAL A 171 -8.11 -3.11 3.64
C VAL A 171 -8.64 -2.87 5.04
N ASP A 172 -8.16 -3.65 6.00
CA ASP A 172 -8.32 -3.40 7.43
C ASP A 172 -7.36 -2.28 7.85
N GLU A 173 -7.92 -1.14 8.22
CA GLU A 173 -7.14 0.07 8.56
C GLU A 173 -6.43 0.01 9.91
N ASP A 174 -6.80 -0.94 10.76
CA ASP A 174 -6.24 -1.07 12.10
C ASP A 174 -5.06 -2.05 12.09
N LYS A 175 -5.06 -3.00 11.14
CA LYS A 175 -3.90 -3.86 10.85
C LYS A 175 -2.94 -3.25 9.83
N CYS A 176 -3.40 -2.37 8.96
CA CYS A 176 -2.57 -1.82 7.89
C CYS A 176 -1.46 -0.93 8.45
N THR A 177 -0.21 -1.34 8.23
CA THR A 177 0.97 -0.60 8.70
C THR A 177 1.56 0.31 7.62
N SER A 178 0.85 0.56 6.52
CA SER A 178 1.30 1.42 5.40
C SER A 178 2.66 1.06 4.76
N CYS A 179 3.07 -0.22 4.82
CA CYS A 179 4.38 -0.66 4.31
C CYS A 179 4.51 -0.61 2.77
N GLY A 180 3.41 -0.50 2.03
CA GLY A 180 3.43 -0.39 0.56
C GLY A 180 3.69 -1.69 -0.20
N ALA A 181 3.80 -2.85 0.47
CA ALA A 181 4.00 -4.14 -0.19
C ALA A 181 2.89 -4.45 -1.23
N CYS A 182 1.63 -4.20 -0.87
CA CYS A 182 0.49 -4.35 -1.77
C CYS A 182 0.51 -3.38 -2.97
N VAL A 183 1.04 -2.16 -2.79
CA VAL A 183 1.21 -1.18 -3.88
C VAL A 183 2.19 -1.71 -4.92
N LYS A 184 3.31 -2.28 -4.46
CA LYS A 184 4.33 -2.88 -5.33
C LYS A 184 3.84 -4.17 -5.99
N ALA A 185 3.08 -4.98 -5.28
CA ALA A 185 2.58 -6.26 -5.77
C ALA A 185 1.47 -6.12 -6.83
N CYS A 186 0.73 -4.99 -6.84
CA CYS A 186 -0.36 -4.80 -7.78
C CYS A 186 0.15 -4.40 -9.19
N PRO A 187 0.05 -5.26 -10.21
CA PRO A 187 0.52 -4.93 -11.57
C PRO A 187 -0.35 -3.88 -12.27
N ARG A 188 -1.57 -3.63 -11.76
CA ARG A 188 -2.49 -2.59 -12.26
C ARG A 188 -2.31 -1.25 -11.54
N HIS A 189 -1.45 -1.20 -10.52
CA HIS A 189 -1.19 0.01 -9.72
C HIS A 189 -2.48 0.68 -9.19
N ILE A 190 -3.48 -0.12 -8.79
CA ILE A 190 -4.75 0.41 -8.26
C ILE A 190 -4.69 0.69 -6.76
N ILE A 191 -3.63 0.25 -6.07
CA ILE A 191 -3.47 0.44 -4.65
C ILE A 191 -2.48 1.59 -4.45
N GLU A 192 -2.81 2.55 -3.59
CA GLU A 192 -1.91 3.64 -3.20
C GLU A 192 -1.97 3.89 -1.69
N LEU A 193 -0.93 4.51 -1.13
CA LEU A 193 -0.92 4.95 0.26
C LEU A 193 -1.51 6.36 0.35
N ARG A 194 -2.46 6.56 1.26
CA ARG A 194 -3.07 7.87 1.54
C ARG A 194 -3.12 8.11 3.04
N LYS A 195 -3.20 9.38 3.43
CA LYS A 195 -3.38 9.77 4.85
C LYS A 195 -4.64 9.11 5.40
N LYS A 196 -4.55 8.44 6.55
CA LYS A 196 -5.70 7.83 7.26
C LYS A 196 -6.76 8.90 7.53
N GLY A 197 -6.32 10.14 7.78
CA GLY A 197 -7.18 11.30 7.98
C GLY A 197 -7.84 11.31 9.36
N PRO A 198 -8.48 12.42 9.77
CA PRO A 198 -9.07 12.52 11.09
C PRO A 198 -10.23 11.53 11.26
N LYS A 199 -10.14 10.63 12.25
CA LYS A 199 -11.10 9.52 12.46
C LYS A 199 -11.20 8.55 11.27
N GLY A 200 -10.10 8.32 10.54
CA GLY A 200 -10.12 7.43 9.37
C GLY A 200 -10.83 8.00 8.14
N ARG A 201 -11.18 9.30 8.14
CA ARG A 201 -11.96 9.90 7.05
C ARG A 201 -11.12 10.13 5.80
N ARG A 202 -11.59 9.61 4.67
CA ARG A 202 -10.94 9.79 3.35
C ARG A 202 -11.95 10.01 2.24
N VAL A 203 -11.55 10.79 1.25
CA VAL A 203 -12.29 10.99 -0.01
C VAL A 203 -11.33 10.78 -1.16
N TYR A 204 -11.69 9.91 -2.10
CA TYR A 204 -10.90 9.63 -3.30
C TYR A 204 -11.72 9.01 -4.42
N VAL A 205 -11.14 9.05 -5.61
CA VAL A 205 -11.70 8.41 -6.80
C VAL A 205 -11.36 6.92 -6.77
N GLN A 206 -12.38 6.07 -6.65
CA GLN A 206 -12.27 4.61 -6.69
C GLN A 206 -12.31 4.07 -8.12
N CYS A 207 -11.52 4.70 -8.99
CA CYS A 207 -11.33 4.30 -10.37
C CYS A 207 -9.91 4.67 -10.82
N VAL A 208 -9.35 3.84 -11.70
CA VAL A 208 -8.09 4.08 -12.41
C VAL A 208 -8.21 3.90 -13.93
N ASN A 209 -9.43 3.71 -14.44
CA ASN A 209 -9.67 3.57 -15.87
C ASN A 209 -9.39 4.90 -16.58
N MET A 210 -8.53 4.86 -17.61
CA MET A 210 -8.10 6.01 -18.42
C MET A 210 -8.73 6.05 -19.83
N ASP A 211 -9.61 5.10 -20.14
CA ASP A 211 -10.36 5.09 -21.38
C ASP A 211 -11.29 6.31 -21.46
N LYS A 212 -11.70 6.66 -22.69
CA LYS A 212 -12.72 7.68 -22.90
C LYS A 212 -14.00 7.30 -22.14
N GLY A 213 -14.67 8.29 -21.55
CA GLY A 213 -15.79 8.06 -20.62
C GLY A 213 -16.89 7.14 -21.13
N ALA A 214 -17.25 7.18 -22.42
CA ALA A 214 -18.23 6.27 -22.99
C ALA A 214 -17.77 4.79 -22.98
N VAL A 215 -16.49 4.55 -23.26
CA VAL A 215 -15.88 3.21 -23.23
C VAL A 215 -15.77 2.73 -21.78
N ALA A 216 -15.26 3.59 -20.89
CA ALA A 216 -15.14 3.29 -19.46
C ALA A 216 -16.50 2.95 -18.82
N LYS A 217 -17.54 3.74 -19.09
CA LYS A 217 -18.91 3.53 -18.58
C LYS A 217 -19.56 2.27 -19.13
N LYS A 218 -19.27 1.90 -20.39
CA LYS A 218 -19.72 0.63 -20.97
C LYS A 218 -19.04 -0.56 -20.28
N ALA A 219 -17.77 -0.41 -19.88
CA ALA A 219 -17.02 -1.47 -19.22
C ALA A 219 -17.32 -1.60 -17.73
N CYS A 220 -17.72 -0.51 -17.05
CA CYS A 220 -18.03 -0.50 -15.63
C CYS A 220 -19.02 0.63 -15.31
N GLU A 221 -20.12 0.30 -14.63
CA GLU A 221 -21.18 1.24 -14.30
C GLU A 221 -20.69 2.38 -13.38
N VAL A 222 -19.76 2.10 -12.47
CA VAL A 222 -19.23 3.08 -11.50
C VAL A 222 -17.90 3.69 -11.93
N ALA A 223 -17.56 3.60 -13.22
CA ALA A 223 -16.32 4.18 -13.75
C ALA A 223 -16.30 5.72 -13.64
N CYS A 224 -15.12 6.28 -13.39
CA CYS A 224 -14.88 7.70 -13.66
C CYS A 224 -14.94 7.92 -15.17
N ILE A 225 -15.62 8.98 -15.59
CA ILE A 225 -15.78 9.33 -17.02
C ILE A 225 -15.08 10.65 -17.39
N GLY A 226 -14.26 11.20 -16.49
CA GLY A 226 -13.47 12.42 -16.76
C GLY A 226 -14.29 13.69 -16.98
N CYS A 227 -15.52 13.79 -16.46
CA CYS A 227 -16.46 14.86 -16.82
C CYS A 227 -16.14 16.28 -16.28
N GLY A 228 -15.16 16.45 -15.40
CA GLY A 228 -14.80 17.79 -14.87
C GLY A 228 -15.68 18.33 -13.73
N LYS A 229 -16.81 17.70 -13.40
CA LYS A 229 -17.73 18.22 -12.36
C LYS A 229 -17.07 18.33 -10.98
N CYS A 230 -16.34 17.30 -10.58
CA CYS A 230 -15.65 17.27 -9.29
C CYS A 230 -14.55 18.33 -9.20
N GLU A 231 -13.80 18.55 -10.27
CA GLU A 231 -12.78 19.59 -10.37
C GLU A 231 -13.39 20.98 -10.23
N LYS A 232 -14.47 21.27 -10.98
CA LYS A 232 -15.17 22.56 -10.93
C LYS A 232 -15.76 22.90 -9.56
N VAL A 233 -16.25 21.92 -8.80
CA VAL A 233 -16.81 22.17 -7.46
C VAL A 233 -15.73 22.30 -6.38
N CYS A 234 -14.50 21.89 -6.65
CA CYS A 234 -13.43 21.88 -5.66
C CYS A 234 -12.82 23.27 -5.45
N LYS A 235 -13.16 23.91 -4.33
CA LYS A 235 -12.61 25.22 -3.93
C LYS A 235 -11.15 25.20 -3.47
N PHE A 236 -10.52 24.03 -3.45
CA PHE A 236 -9.17 23.82 -2.91
C PHE A 236 -8.17 23.38 -3.98
N GLU A 237 -8.58 23.33 -5.25
CA GLU A 237 -7.73 22.89 -6.37
C GLU A 237 -7.05 21.53 -6.09
N ALA A 238 -7.76 20.67 -5.35
CA ALA A 238 -7.28 19.37 -4.93
C ALA A 238 -7.57 18.27 -5.95
N ILE A 239 -8.21 18.61 -7.08
CA ILE A 239 -8.65 17.64 -8.08
C ILE A 239 -8.02 18.02 -9.41
N THR A 240 -7.42 17.04 -10.07
CA THR A 240 -6.88 17.16 -11.42
C THR A 240 -7.52 16.10 -12.32
N ILE A 241 -7.56 16.37 -13.62
CA ILE A 241 -8.05 15.40 -14.61
C ILE A 241 -6.99 15.18 -15.67
N GLU A 242 -6.53 13.94 -15.77
CA GLU A 242 -5.54 13.51 -16.74
C GLU A 242 -6.00 12.19 -17.35
N ASN A 243 -5.82 12.02 -18.67
CA ASN A 243 -6.22 10.80 -19.39
C ASN A 243 -7.67 10.35 -19.10
N ASN A 244 -8.62 11.28 -19.13
CA ASN A 244 -10.05 11.04 -18.82
C ASN A 244 -10.34 10.53 -17.39
N LEU A 245 -9.36 10.62 -16.49
CA LEU A 245 -9.47 10.15 -15.12
C LEU A 245 -9.26 11.31 -14.14
N SER A 246 -10.16 11.45 -13.18
CA SER A 246 -9.98 12.40 -12.07
C SER A 246 -9.08 11.80 -10.99
N TYR A 247 -8.17 12.61 -10.46
CA TYR A 247 -7.35 12.31 -9.29
C TYR A 247 -7.61 13.34 -8.20
N ILE A 248 -7.62 12.90 -6.93
CA ILE A 248 -7.76 13.79 -5.77
C ILE A 248 -6.44 13.78 -5.01
N ASP A 249 -5.77 14.92 -4.92
CA ASP A 249 -4.61 15.13 -4.08
C ASP A 249 -5.05 15.24 -2.61
N TYR A 250 -4.64 14.26 -1.81
CA TYR A 250 -4.98 14.19 -0.38
C TYR A 250 -4.24 15.22 0.48
N ASN A 251 -3.19 15.86 -0.01
CA ASN A 251 -2.51 16.95 0.69
C ASN A 251 -3.29 18.26 0.62
N LYS A 252 -4.00 18.48 -0.49
CA LYS A 252 -4.85 19.67 -0.71
C LYS A 252 -6.29 19.47 -0.26
N CYS A 253 -6.79 18.22 -0.31
CA CYS A 253 -8.18 17.92 0.03
C CYS A 253 -8.50 18.28 1.49
N ARG A 254 -9.64 18.96 1.72
CA ARG A 254 -10.16 19.31 3.06
C ARG A 254 -11.38 18.47 3.47
N LEU A 255 -11.62 17.32 2.81
CA LEU A 255 -12.65 16.35 3.19
C LEU A 255 -14.09 16.91 3.25
N CYS A 256 -14.41 17.92 2.45
CA CYS A 256 -15.73 18.59 2.43
C CYS A 256 -16.85 17.83 1.69
N THR A 257 -16.54 16.67 1.10
CA THR A 257 -17.42 15.75 0.36
C THR A 257 -18.19 16.29 -0.84
N LYS A 258 -18.11 17.58 -1.19
CA LYS A 258 -18.85 18.16 -2.34
C LYS A 258 -18.60 17.46 -3.67
N CYS A 259 -17.37 17.00 -3.91
CA CYS A 259 -17.04 16.25 -5.12
C CYS A 259 -17.72 14.88 -5.20
N VAL A 260 -18.08 14.27 -4.06
CA VAL A 260 -18.83 13.02 -3.98
C VAL A 260 -20.26 13.26 -4.43
N ASP A 261 -20.88 14.31 -3.91
CA ASP A 261 -22.28 14.64 -4.19
C ASP A 261 -22.51 15.03 -5.67
N GLU A 262 -21.50 15.63 -6.32
CA GLU A 262 -21.54 16.02 -7.74
C GLU A 262 -21.14 14.91 -8.72
N CYS A 263 -20.68 13.75 -8.23
CA CYS A 263 -20.18 12.68 -9.10
C CYS A 263 -21.35 11.89 -9.73
N PRO A 264 -21.60 12.01 -11.05
CA PRO A 264 -22.78 11.39 -11.66
C PRO A 264 -22.69 9.86 -11.77
N THR A 265 -21.49 9.29 -11.63
CA THR A 265 -21.25 7.84 -11.72
C THR A 265 -20.98 7.19 -10.37
N GLY A 266 -20.92 7.96 -9.28
CA GLY A 266 -20.54 7.43 -7.97
C GLY A 266 -19.08 6.95 -7.87
N ALA A 267 -18.21 7.34 -8.82
CA ALA A 267 -16.81 6.94 -8.84
C ALA A 267 -15.98 7.55 -7.69
N ILE A 268 -16.48 8.56 -7.00
CA ILE A 268 -15.82 9.21 -5.86
C ILE A 268 -16.55 8.78 -4.59
N LEU A 269 -15.83 8.17 -3.64
CA LEU A 269 -16.43 7.67 -2.41
C LEU A 269 -15.84 8.37 -1.17
N LYS A 270 -16.66 8.43 -0.12
CA LYS A 270 -16.31 8.95 1.20
C LYS A 270 -16.25 7.77 2.18
N ILE A 271 -15.11 7.60 2.83
CA ILE A 271 -14.83 6.48 3.76
C ILE A 271 -14.85 7.00 5.19
N ASN A 272 -15.49 6.27 6.10
CA ASN A 272 -15.62 6.59 7.54
C ASN A 272 -16.29 7.94 7.84
N PHE A 273 -17.22 8.37 6.98
CA PHE A 273 -18.08 9.51 7.28
C PHE A 273 -19.35 9.04 8.00
N PRO A 274 -19.89 9.83 8.96
CA PRO A 274 -21.15 9.49 9.60
C PRO A 274 -22.25 9.38 8.54
N LEU A 275 -23.01 8.29 8.60
CA LEU A 275 -24.19 8.12 7.75
C LEU A 275 -25.14 9.29 8.03
N LYS A 276 -25.52 10.00 6.97
CA LYS A 276 -26.59 10.99 7.07
C LYS A 276 -27.85 10.18 7.43
N LYS A 277 -28.43 10.41 8.63
CA LYS A 277 -29.75 9.86 8.95
C LYS A 277 -30.68 10.24 7.81
N MET A 278 -31.14 9.25 7.06
CA MET A 278 -32.21 9.46 6.10
C MET A 278 -33.43 9.84 6.94
N VAL A 279 -33.90 11.08 6.79
CA VAL A 279 -35.23 11.43 7.28
C VAL A 279 -36.18 10.68 6.34
N ASN A 280 -36.78 9.60 6.81
CA ASN A 280 -37.81 8.88 6.07
C ASN A 280 -38.97 9.85 5.82
N THR A 281 -39.06 10.41 4.62
CA THR A 281 -40.27 11.10 4.14
C THR A 281 -41.26 10.10 3.55
N GLU A 282 -41.36 8.91 4.13
CA GLU A 282 -42.26 7.84 3.70
C GLU A 282 -42.93 7.18 4.92
N VAL A 283 -43.51 7.98 5.82
CA VAL A 283 -44.57 7.50 6.74
C VAL A 283 -45.54 8.64 7.06
N VAL A 284 -46.14 9.26 6.04
CA VAL A 284 -47.33 10.12 6.21
C VAL A 284 -48.30 9.86 5.07
N ALA A 285 -48.75 8.61 4.92
CA ALA A 285 -49.85 8.27 4.01
C ALA A 285 -50.51 6.91 4.32
N GLN A 286 -50.54 6.46 5.58
CA GLN A 286 -51.25 5.22 5.94
C GLN A 286 -52.01 5.27 7.29
N GLU A 287 -52.19 6.45 7.90
CA GLU A 287 -52.99 6.59 9.14
C GLU A 287 -54.31 7.36 8.96
N SER A 288 -54.81 7.52 7.72
CA SER A 288 -56.08 8.21 7.45
C SER A 288 -57.22 7.33 6.91
N GLU A 289 -57.07 5.99 6.89
CA GLU A 289 -58.14 5.08 6.42
C GLU A 289 -58.61 4.05 7.45
N VAL A 290 -58.27 4.22 8.73
CA VAL A 290 -58.90 3.46 9.83
C VAL A 290 -59.54 4.43 10.82
N LYS A 291 -60.48 5.24 10.32
CA LYS A 291 -61.51 5.97 11.09
C LYS A 291 -62.54 6.54 10.12
N ALA A 292 -63.38 5.67 9.58
CA ALA A 292 -64.71 5.97 9.05
C ALA A 292 -65.58 4.74 9.27
#